data_AF-A0A822HIE6-F1
#
_entry.id   AF-A0A822HIE6-F1
#
_cell.length_a   1.000
_cell.length_b   1.000
_cell.length_c   1.000
_cell.angle_alpha   90.00
_cell.angle_beta   90.00
_cell.angle_gamma   90.00
#
_symmetry.space_group_name_H-M   'P 1'
#
loop_
_entity.id
_entity.type
_entity.pdbx_description
1 polymer ?
#
loop_
_entity_poly.entity_id
_entity_poly.type
_entity_poly.pdbx_seq_one_letter_code
_entity_poly.pdbx_strand_id
1 'polypeptide(L)'
;MLESVIYARDHFLHTSLQNDDNTSEQNESIVIFPSHAYLYCAPFIDQHIRIELNTMWNDYFDLNFSPIRQHIKNSDLRECVIETIEPSQLVHDAQLIQSIDLRTVRVDELRSMRSFCEFYIDNTCIISGFCF
;
A
#
# COMPACT_ATOMS: atom_id res chain seq x y z
N MET A 1 -12.43 1.01 -8.62
CA MET A 1 -12.52 -0.42 -8.97
C MET A 1 -12.98 -1.26 -7.79
N LEU A 2 -12.39 -1.12 -6.59
CA LEU A 2 -12.83 -1.85 -5.39
C LEU A 2 -14.27 -1.53 -4.96
N GLU A 3 -14.68 -0.27 -5.05
CA GLU A 3 -16.07 0.15 -4.76
C GLU A 3 -17.10 -0.56 -5.65
N SER A 4 -16.76 -0.82 -6.91
CA SER A 4 -17.63 -1.55 -7.84
C SER A 4 -17.79 -3.01 -7.43
N VAL A 5 -16.75 -3.63 -6.86
CA VAL A 5 -16.80 -5.00 -6.33
C VAL A 5 -17.69 -5.05 -5.10
N ILE A 6 -17.57 -4.07 -4.20
CA ILE A 6 -18.41 -3.96 -3.01
C ILE A 6 -19.87 -3.70 -3.39
N TYR A 7 -20.09 -2.81 -4.36
CA TYR A 7 -21.43 -2.58 -4.92
C TYR A 7 -22.03 -3.86 -5.48
N ALA A 8 -21.26 -4.62 -6.26
CA ALA A 8 -21.72 -5.89 -6.84
C ALA A 8 -22.03 -6.93 -5.76
N ARG A 9 -21.22 -6.99 -4.69
CA ARG A 9 -21.51 -7.82 -3.52
C ARG A 9 -22.84 -7.44 -2.90
N ASP A 10 -23.05 -6.16 -2.61
CA ASP A 10 -24.23 -5.72 -1.87
C ASP A 10 -25.53 -5.86 -2.68
N HIS A 11 -25.46 -5.87 -4.01
CA HIS A 11 -26.64 -5.88 -4.90
C HIS A 11 -26.92 -7.22 -5.59
N PHE A 12 -25.89 -8.03 -5.86
CA PHE A 12 -26.03 -9.26 -6.64
C PHE A 12 -25.69 -10.53 -5.87
N LEU A 13 -24.98 -10.44 -4.73
CA LEU A 13 -24.76 -11.60 -3.87
C LEU A 13 -25.92 -11.69 -2.87
N HIS A 14 -26.81 -12.65 -3.09
CA HIS A 14 -27.96 -12.89 -2.21
C HIS A 14 -27.50 -13.43 -0.85
N THR A 15 -27.69 -12.66 0.23
CA THR A 15 -27.79 -13.20 1.59
C THR A 15 -29.14 -13.88 1.75
N SER A 16 -29.19 -15.18 1.98
CA SER A 16 -30.41 -15.94 2.33
C SER A 16 -30.92 -15.59 3.74
N LEU A 17 -31.24 -14.32 3.98
CA LEU A 17 -31.98 -13.87 5.16
C LEU A 17 -33.40 -13.48 4.72
N GLN A 18 -34.12 -14.43 4.12
CA GLN A 18 -35.56 -14.47 4.19
C GLN A 18 -35.95 -15.70 5.00
N ASN A 19 -36.44 -15.44 6.20
CA ASN A 19 -37.16 -16.39 7.03
C ASN A 19 -38.35 -16.92 6.22
N ASP A 20 -38.24 -18.11 5.65
CA ASP A 20 -39.39 -18.96 5.39
C ASP A 20 -39.23 -20.24 6.21
N ASP A 21 -40.21 -20.45 7.07
CA ASP A 21 -40.32 -21.60 7.95
C ASP A 21 -40.28 -22.91 7.14
N ASN A 22 -39.46 -23.85 7.61
CA ASN A 22 -39.47 -25.28 7.27
C ASN A 22 -38.85 -25.73 5.95
N THR A 23 -37.56 -25.47 5.74
CA THR A 23 -36.70 -26.48 5.10
C THR A 23 -35.24 -26.26 5.48
N SER A 24 -34.53 -27.35 5.79
CA SER A 24 -33.11 -27.38 6.11
C SER A 24 -32.26 -27.05 4.86
N GLU A 25 -32.39 -25.83 4.34
CA GLU A 25 -31.60 -25.36 3.20
C GLU A 25 -30.33 -24.68 3.69
N GLN A 26 -29.24 -25.07 3.02
CA GLN A 26 -27.88 -24.78 3.38
C GLN A 26 -27.67 -23.27 3.43
N ASN A 27 -27.07 -22.77 4.51
CA ASN A 27 -26.49 -21.42 4.53
C ASN A 27 -25.41 -21.39 3.44
N GLU A 28 -25.77 -20.99 2.21
CA GLU A 28 -24.80 -20.75 1.15
C GLU A 28 -23.90 -19.59 1.60
N SER A 29 -22.68 -19.94 2.00
CA SER A 29 -21.68 -18.96 2.39
C SER A 29 -21.34 -18.10 1.18
N ILE A 30 -21.51 -16.78 1.29
CA ILE A 30 -21.10 -15.83 0.24
C ILE A 30 -19.63 -16.05 -0.11
N VAL A 31 -19.37 -16.37 -1.37
CA VAL A 31 -18.01 -16.60 -1.88
C VAL A 31 -17.60 -15.42 -2.74
N ILE A 32 -16.51 -14.75 -2.34
CA ILE A 32 -15.89 -13.64 -3.08
C ILE A 32 -14.43 -14.03 -3.33
N PHE A 33 -13.94 -13.79 -4.55
CA PHE A 33 -12.55 -14.06 -4.94
C PHE A 33 -11.88 -12.80 -5.52
N PRO A 34 -10.75 -12.33 -4.94
CA PRO A 34 -10.22 -12.74 -3.63
C PRO A 34 -11.18 -12.38 -2.50
N SER A 35 -11.14 -13.10 -1.37
CA SER A 35 -11.98 -12.79 -0.20
C SER A 35 -11.32 -11.80 0.74
N HIS A 36 -9.98 -11.83 0.83
CA HIS A 36 -9.19 -10.98 1.70
C HIS A 36 -8.05 -10.33 0.92
N ALA A 37 -7.71 -9.12 1.33
CA ALA A 37 -6.50 -8.41 0.91
C ALA A 37 -5.73 -7.95 2.13
N TYR A 38 -4.40 -7.95 2.03
CA TYR A 38 -3.50 -7.53 3.09
C TYR A 38 -2.53 -6.50 2.51
N LEU A 39 -2.36 -5.39 3.21
CA LEU A 39 -1.39 -4.35 2.89
C LEU A 39 -0.25 -4.45 3.90
N TYR A 40 0.97 -4.51 3.40
CA TYR A 40 2.17 -4.58 4.23
C TYR A 40 2.97 -3.28 4.07
N CYS A 41 3.99 -3.10 4.90
CA CYS A 41 4.98 -2.06 4.72
C CYS A 41 6.32 -2.46 5.30
N ALA A 42 7.39 -2.03 4.64
CA ALA A 42 8.74 -2.20 5.12
C ALA A 42 9.57 -0.93 4.86
N PRO A 43 10.51 -0.58 5.76
CA PRO A 43 11.55 0.39 5.46
C PRO A 43 12.55 -0.20 4.47
N PHE A 44 12.97 0.60 3.49
CA PHE A 44 13.96 0.19 2.49
C PHE A 44 15.10 1.21 2.34
N ILE A 45 16.21 0.74 1.77
CA ILE A 45 17.37 1.52 1.40
C ILE A 45 17.51 1.47 -0.11
N ASP A 46 17.63 2.65 -0.71
CA ASP A 46 18.09 2.79 -2.07
C ASP A 46 19.18 3.85 -2.17
N GLN A 47 20.31 3.45 -2.74
CA GLN A 47 21.46 4.32 -2.98
C GLN A 47 21.25 5.18 -4.24
N HIS A 48 20.49 4.71 -5.23
CA HIS A 48 20.28 5.42 -6.49
C HIS A 48 19.46 6.69 -6.29
N ILE A 49 18.30 6.60 -5.64
CA ILE A 49 17.49 7.76 -5.24
C ILE A 49 18.33 8.79 -4.49
N ARG A 50 19.24 8.34 -3.61
CA ARG A 50 20.11 9.25 -2.84
C ARG A 50 21.12 9.98 -3.72
N ILE A 51 21.73 9.30 -4.68
CA ILE A 51 22.74 9.87 -5.60
C ILE A 51 22.07 10.85 -6.57
N GLU A 52 20.90 10.50 -7.10
CA GLU A 52 20.15 11.36 -8.02
C GLU A 52 19.68 12.64 -7.32
N LEU A 53 19.09 12.54 -6.12
CA LEU A 53 18.56 13.70 -5.40
C LEU A 53 19.63 14.64 -4.85
N ASN A 54 20.84 14.14 -4.58
CA ASN A 54 21.85 14.91 -3.85
C ASN A 54 23.09 15.29 -4.66
N THR A 55 23.53 14.46 -5.60
CA THR A 55 24.82 14.62 -6.26
C THR A 55 24.72 14.94 -7.74
N MET A 56 23.72 14.41 -8.46
CA MET A 56 23.59 14.61 -9.91
C MET A 56 23.48 16.09 -10.31
N TRP A 57 22.77 16.90 -9.53
CA TRP A 57 22.51 18.31 -9.86
C TRP A 57 23.60 19.28 -9.43
N ASN A 58 24.56 18.84 -8.60
CA ASN A 58 25.65 19.73 -8.18
C ASN A 58 26.67 19.93 -9.29
N ASP A 59 26.82 18.94 -10.16
CA ASP A 59 27.75 18.94 -11.27
C ASP A 59 27.18 18.06 -12.39
N TYR A 60 26.40 18.68 -13.27
CA TYR A 60 25.78 18.04 -14.42
C TYR A 60 26.43 18.60 -15.69
N PHE A 61 27.37 17.85 -16.27
CA PHE A 61 28.19 18.28 -17.40
C PHE A 61 28.95 19.60 -17.13
N ASP A 62 29.67 19.68 -16.01
CA ASP A 62 30.45 20.87 -15.57
C ASP A 62 29.58 22.10 -15.27
N LEU A 63 28.26 21.94 -15.20
CA LEU A 63 27.31 22.98 -14.87
C LEU A 63 26.65 22.68 -13.52
N ASN A 64 26.63 23.70 -12.65
CA ASN A 64 26.01 23.60 -11.33
C ASN A 64 24.51 23.95 -11.42
N PHE A 65 23.67 22.92 -11.33
CA PHE A 65 22.20 23.02 -11.31
C PHE A 65 21.60 22.86 -9.90
N SER A 66 22.41 23.03 -8.85
CA SER A 66 21.94 22.95 -7.46
C SER A 66 20.71 23.81 -7.12
N PRO A 67 20.44 24.98 -7.75
CA PRO A 67 19.21 25.73 -7.49
C PRO A 67 17.92 24.96 -7.85
N ILE A 68 17.95 24.06 -8.83
CA ILE A 68 16.79 23.28 -9.28
C ILE A 68 16.37 22.24 -8.22
N ARG A 69 17.29 21.84 -7.35
CA ARG A 69 17.05 20.82 -6.31
C ARG A 69 15.89 21.17 -5.37
N GLN A 70 15.63 22.45 -5.12
CA GLN A 70 14.49 22.89 -4.30
C GLN A 70 13.15 22.62 -4.98
N HIS A 71 13.11 22.62 -6.32
CA HIS A 71 11.90 22.31 -7.07
C HIS A 71 11.67 20.80 -7.17
N ILE A 72 12.72 20.01 -7.39
CA ILE A 72 12.64 18.53 -7.49
C ILE A 72 12.19 17.87 -6.19
N LYS A 73 12.73 18.32 -5.05
CA LYS A 73 12.29 17.83 -3.72
C LYS A 73 10.80 18.03 -3.46
N ASN A 74 10.16 18.97 -4.16
CA ASN A 74 8.75 19.29 -4.00
C ASN A 74 7.84 18.60 -5.02
N SER A 75 8.35 18.13 -6.16
CA SER A 75 7.57 17.39 -7.16
C SER A 75 7.69 15.88 -6.96
N ASP A 76 8.92 15.36 -6.97
CA ASP A 76 9.15 13.92 -7.20
C ASP A 76 9.01 13.11 -5.91
N LEU A 77 9.28 13.72 -4.75
CA LEU A 77 9.11 13.08 -3.43
C LEU A 77 7.66 13.09 -2.93
N ARG A 78 6.73 13.78 -3.63
CA ARG A 78 5.32 13.82 -3.24
C ARG A 78 4.50 12.69 -3.86
N GLU A 79 4.99 12.12 -4.95
CA GLU A 79 4.30 11.06 -5.66
C GLU A 79 4.85 9.70 -5.23
N CYS A 80 3.94 8.72 -5.09
CA CYS A 80 4.33 7.34 -4.82
C CYS A 80 4.85 6.73 -6.13
N VAL A 81 6.09 6.22 -6.10
CA VAL A 81 6.70 5.57 -7.26
C VAL A 81 6.41 4.08 -7.20
N ILE A 82 5.91 3.51 -8.31
CA ILE A 82 5.68 2.08 -8.44
C ILE A 82 6.93 1.45 -9.06
N GLU A 83 7.71 0.76 -8.25
CA GLU A 83 8.96 0.11 -8.65
C GLU A 83 9.10 -1.26 -7.95
N THR A 84 9.87 -2.16 -8.56
CA THR A 84 10.24 -3.44 -7.95
C THR A 84 11.42 -3.23 -7.01
N ILE A 85 11.25 -3.58 -5.74
CA ILE A 85 12.31 -3.51 -4.72
C ILE A 85 12.91 -4.90 -4.54
N GLU A 86 14.24 -4.98 -4.59
CA GLU A 86 14.98 -6.21 -4.32
C GLU A 86 14.94 -6.54 -2.81
N PRO A 87 14.83 -7.82 -2.41
CA PRO A 87 14.79 -8.18 -0.99
C PRO A 87 16.00 -7.70 -0.18
N SER A 88 17.16 -7.55 -0.83
CA SER A 88 18.40 -7.03 -0.22
C SER A 88 18.34 -5.55 0.15
N GLN A 89 17.37 -4.80 -0.41
CA GLN A 89 17.15 -3.39 -0.11
C GLN A 89 16.27 -3.19 1.12
N LEU A 90 15.60 -4.22 1.62
CA LEU A 90 14.78 -4.13 2.82
C LEU A 90 15.65 -4.06 4.08
N VAL A 91 15.34 -3.09 4.94
CA VAL A 91 16.06 -2.91 6.22
C VAL A 91 15.50 -3.85 7.29
N HIS A 92 14.22 -4.14 7.19
CA HIS A 92 13.47 -4.93 8.15
C HIS A 92 12.36 -5.70 7.41
N ASP A 93 11.91 -6.80 8.02
CA ASP A 93 10.75 -7.54 7.56
C ASP A 93 9.49 -6.67 7.48
N ALA A 94 8.67 -6.95 6.48
CA ALA A 94 7.43 -6.23 6.25
C ALA A 94 6.40 -6.49 7.35
N GLN A 95 5.76 -5.42 7.82
CA GLN A 95 4.70 -5.48 8.82
C GLN A 95 3.33 -5.31 8.17
N LEU A 96 2.34 -6.06 8.67
CA LEU A 96 0.97 -5.91 8.24
C LEU A 96 0.41 -4.57 8.71
N ILE A 97 0.04 -3.71 7.77
CA ILE A 97 -0.60 -2.41 8.04
C ILE A 97 -2.12 -2.55 8.07
N GLN A 98 -2.69 -3.26 7.11
CA GLN A 98 -4.14 -3.32 6.94
C GLN A 98 -4.58 -4.69 6.45
N SER A 99 -5.63 -5.23 7.05
CA SER A 99 -6.38 -6.37 6.54
C SER A 99 -7.75 -5.89 6.07
N ILE A 100 -8.13 -6.27 4.85
CA ILE A 100 -9.42 -5.94 4.25
C ILE A 100 -10.15 -7.25 3.94
N ASP A 101 -11.28 -7.49 4.61
CA ASP A 101 -12.20 -8.56 4.27
C ASP A 101 -13.28 -8.03 3.33
N LEU A 102 -13.25 -8.48 2.07
CA LEU A 102 -14.15 -8.01 1.02
C LEU A 102 -15.59 -8.47 1.24
N ARG A 103 -15.84 -9.42 2.14
CA ARG A 103 -17.19 -9.88 2.49
C ARG A 103 -17.92 -8.90 3.40
N THR A 104 -17.18 -8.15 4.21
CA THR A 104 -17.76 -7.31 5.27
C THR A 104 -17.44 -5.82 5.13
N VAL A 105 -16.34 -5.47 4.45
CA VAL A 105 -15.88 -4.07 4.36
C VAL A 105 -16.93 -3.16 3.73
N ARG A 106 -17.07 -1.95 4.26
CA ARG A 106 -17.96 -0.91 3.71
C ARG A 106 -17.18 0.09 2.87
N VAL A 107 -17.85 0.69 1.90
CA VAL A 107 -17.23 1.72 1.04
C VAL A 107 -16.71 2.91 1.86
N ASP A 108 -17.42 3.30 2.92
CA ASP A 108 -17.01 4.41 3.79
C ASP A 108 -15.71 4.11 4.57
N GLU A 109 -15.46 2.84 4.92
CA GLU A 109 -14.25 2.42 5.63
C GLU A 109 -13.00 2.51 4.74
N LEU A 110 -13.17 2.43 3.41
CA LEU A 110 -12.08 2.52 2.44
C LEU A 110 -11.68 3.96 2.12
N ARG A 111 -12.53 4.96 2.39
CA ARG A 111 -12.26 6.37 2.07
C ARG A 111 -11.12 6.94 2.90
N SER A 112 -10.96 6.48 4.14
CA SER A 112 -9.87 6.89 5.01
C SER A 112 -9.50 5.74 5.93
N MET A 113 -8.27 5.25 5.77
CA MET A 113 -7.69 4.21 6.61
C MET A 113 -6.50 4.80 7.35
N ARG A 114 -6.35 4.40 8.62
CA ARG A 114 -5.23 4.80 9.45
C ARG A 114 -4.75 3.59 10.24
N SER A 115 -3.46 3.33 10.11
CA SER A 115 -2.79 2.24 10.79
C SER A 115 -1.46 2.73 11.36
N PHE A 116 -0.90 1.94 12.28
CA PHE A 116 0.38 2.21 12.91
C PHE A 116 1.30 1.00 12.68
N CYS A 117 2.56 1.26 12.39
CA CYS A 117 3.62 0.26 12.28
C CYS A 117 4.84 0.74 13.05
N GLU A 118 5.64 -0.19 13.57
CA GLU A 118 6.81 0.10 14.41
C GLU A 118 7.95 -0.84 14.02
N PHE A 119 9.06 -0.28 13.54
CA PHE A 119 10.22 -1.05 13.10
C PHE A 119 11.38 -0.88 14.08
N TYR A 120 11.98 -2.00 14.49
CA TYR A 120 13.17 -2.03 15.35
C TYR A 120 14.39 -2.29 14.48
N ILE A 121 15.27 -1.29 14.33
CA ILE A 121 16.41 -1.36 13.42
C ILE A 121 17.71 -1.38 14.24
N ASP A 122 18.37 -2.54 14.23
CA ASP A 122 19.60 -2.76 14.99
C ASP A 122 20.87 -2.33 14.21
N ASN A 123 20.75 -2.16 12.89
CA ASN A 123 21.87 -1.82 12.01
C ASN A 123 21.97 -0.31 11.75
N THR A 124 23.20 0.22 11.71
CA THR A 124 23.42 1.62 11.32
C THR A 124 23.20 1.77 9.82
N CYS A 125 22.08 2.37 9.43
CA CYS A 125 21.72 2.59 8.03
C CYS A 125 20.98 3.93 7.83
N ILE A 126 20.87 4.36 6.58
CA ILE A 126 20.07 5.54 6.21
C ILE A 126 18.86 5.04 5.44
N ILE A 127 17.68 5.16 6.06
CA ILE A 127 16.42 4.78 5.45
C ILE A 127 16.09 5.76 4.32
N SER A 128 15.89 5.25 3.11
CA SER A 128 15.52 6.06 1.95
C SER A 128 14.01 6.35 1.93
N GLY A 129 13.20 5.42 2.42
CA GLY A 129 11.76 5.56 2.52
C GLY A 129 11.06 4.30 3.02
N PHE A 130 9.76 4.22 2.76
CA PHE A 130 8.91 3.07 3.07
C PHE A 130 8.28 2.55 1.77
N CYS A 131 8.24 1.24 1.62
CA CYS A 131 7.50 0.58 0.56
C CYS A 131 6.24 -0.08 1.12
N PHE A 132 5.23 -0.27 0.27
CA PHE A 132 3.91 -0.80 0.61
C PHE A 132 3.52 -1.93 -0.34
#